data_AF-A0A3P6TDV6-F1
#
_entry.id   AF-A0A3P6TDV6-F1
#
_cell.length_a   1.000
_cell.length_b   1.000
_cell.length_c   1.000
_cell.angle_alpha   90.00
_cell.angle_beta   90.00
_cell.angle_gamma   90.00
#
_symmetry.space_group_name_H-M   'P 1'
#
loop_
_entity.id
_entity.type
_entity.pdbx_description
1 polymer ?
#
loop_
_entity_poly.entity_id
_entity_poly.type
_entity_poly.pdbx_seq_one_letter_code
_entity_poly.pdbx_strand_id
1 'polypeptide(L)'
;MAELHEQLAKWLEKKVEKDPAWHGIRVFLSGHDVGYLLTFTFCPGEGEHKIMDFIRHERTLDGYDPNTRHCMYGLDADLLMLGICSHEPHFSLLREEVKFTRPPKSSSSNPKRANPSQINFHLLHLSLLREYLSWEFYPLKATLPFPYDMERIIDDWVLMGFLIGNDFIPHLPYVHIHDDALPLLYKTYIQVLPTLKGKLLLFKICVFISCSLQSCLHMY
;
A
#
# COMPACT_ATOMS: atom_id res chain seq x y z
N MET A 1 4.67 24.49 -6.10
CA MET A 1 4.04 23.24 -6.53
C MET A 1 3.42 23.36 -7.93
N ALA A 2 2.71 24.46 -8.25
CA ALA A 2 2.20 24.74 -9.60
C ALA A 2 3.26 24.73 -10.70
N GLU A 3 4.37 25.44 -10.51
CA GLU A 3 5.45 25.46 -11.50
C GLU A 3 6.08 24.07 -11.70
N LEU A 4 6.23 23.28 -10.62
CA LEU A 4 6.73 21.91 -10.72
C LEU A 4 5.78 21.03 -11.55
N HIS A 5 4.48 21.14 -11.33
CA HIS A 5 3.49 20.39 -12.10
C HIS A 5 3.54 20.74 -13.59
N GLU A 6 3.62 22.04 -13.93
CA GLU A 6 3.72 22.49 -15.31
C GLU A 6 5.00 21.99 -16.00
N GLN A 7 6.14 22.04 -15.30
CA GLN A 7 7.40 21.53 -15.84
C GLN A 7 7.39 20.01 -16.01
N LEU A 8 6.74 19.27 -15.10
CA LEU A 8 6.57 17.81 -15.22
C LEU A 8 5.67 17.45 -16.41
N ALA A 9 4.57 18.17 -16.61
CA ALA A 9 3.70 17.97 -17.77
C ALA A 9 4.46 18.18 -19.09
N LYS A 10 5.18 19.31 -19.21
CA LYS A 10 6.04 19.59 -20.38
C LYS A 10 7.13 18.54 -20.59
N TRP A 11 7.70 18.02 -19.49
CA TRP A 11 8.69 16.96 -19.55
C TRP A 11 8.09 15.64 -20.04
N LEU A 12 6.89 15.27 -19.59
CA LEU A 12 6.18 14.08 -20.04
C LEU A 12 5.85 14.14 -21.53
N GLU A 13 5.31 15.26 -22.01
CA GLU A 13 5.01 15.46 -23.44
C GLU A 13 6.28 15.25 -24.29
N LYS A 14 7.38 15.88 -23.88
CA LYS A 14 8.69 15.73 -24.53
C LYS A 14 9.21 14.28 -24.48
N LYS A 15 8.90 13.54 -23.41
CA LYS A 15 9.31 12.14 -23.24
C LYS A 15 8.52 11.21 -24.14
N VAL A 16 7.20 11.37 -24.20
CA VAL A 16 6.33 10.58 -25.09
C VAL A 16 6.70 10.81 -26.54
N GLU A 17 7.04 12.04 -26.94
CA GLU A 17 7.44 12.36 -28.32
C GLU A 17 8.83 11.80 -28.69
N LYS A 18 9.81 11.89 -27.78
CA LYS A 18 11.23 11.60 -28.12
C LYS A 18 11.67 10.19 -27.80
N ASP A 19 11.05 9.54 -26.82
CA ASP A 19 11.53 8.28 -26.28
C ASP A 19 10.68 7.11 -26.82
N PRO A 20 11.25 6.20 -27.64
CA PRO A 20 10.51 5.06 -28.17
C PRO A 20 9.97 4.14 -27.08
N ALA A 21 10.59 4.10 -25.90
CA ALA A 21 10.14 3.26 -24.78
C ALA A 21 8.79 3.74 -24.19
N TRP A 22 8.39 4.99 -24.44
CA TRP A 22 7.14 5.57 -23.94
C TRP A 22 5.99 5.47 -24.95
N HIS A 23 6.26 4.95 -26.16
CA HIS A 23 5.23 4.79 -27.17
C HIS A 23 4.32 3.60 -26.85
N GLY A 24 3.01 3.79 -26.94
CA GLY A 24 2.01 2.76 -26.64
C GLY A 24 1.68 2.57 -25.16
N ILE A 25 2.20 3.44 -24.27
CA ILE A 25 1.88 3.45 -22.84
C ILE A 25 0.87 4.56 -22.55
N ARG A 26 -0.17 4.24 -21.77
CA ARG A 26 -1.09 5.26 -21.24
C ARG A 26 -0.47 5.89 -19.99
N VAL A 27 -0.17 7.18 -20.04
CA VAL A 27 0.45 7.92 -18.93
C VAL A 27 -0.59 8.84 -18.30
N PHE A 28 -0.76 8.72 -16.98
CA PHE A 28 -1.62 9.59 -16.18
C PHE A 28 -0.76 10.41 -15.23
N LEU A 29 -0.96 11.73 -15.19
CA LEU A 29 -0.31 12.63 -14.25
C LEU A 29 -1.35 13.23 -13.32
N SER A 30 -1.35 12.82 -12.05
CA SER A 30 -2.16 13.43 -11.01
C SER A 30 -1.29 14.32 -10.12
N GLY A 31 -1.41 15.64 -10.29
CA GLY A 31 -0.64 16.63 -9.55
C GLY A 31 -1.26 17.06 -8.21
N HIS A 32 -0.72 18.16 -7.69
CA HIS A 32 -1.27 18.89 -6.53
C HIS A 32 -2.47 19.78 -6.89
N ASP A 33 -2.76 19.95 -8.19
CA ASP A 33 -3.69 20.98 -8.63
C ASP A 33 -5.13 20.64 -8.25
N VAL A 34 -5.72 21.65 -7.63
CA VAL A 34 -7.11 21.72 -7.23
C VAL A 34 -7.82 22.55 -8.31
N GLY A 35 -8.04 21.99 -9.51
CA GLY A 35 -8.97 22.61 -10.47
C GLY A 35 -8.71 22.43 -11.97
N TYR A 36 -9.78 21.98 -12.64
CA TYR A 36 -10.25 22.32 -14.00
C TYR A 36 -9.20 22.46 -15.13
N LEU A 37 -8.77 21.35 -15.72
CA LEU A 37 -8.98 21.14 -17.16
C LEU A 37 -8.72 19.68 -17.57
N LEU A 38 -9.72 19.12 -18.26
CA LEU A 38 -9.74 17.88 -19.02
C LEU A 38 -9.52 16.57 -18.24
N THR A 39 -10.68 15.97 -17.93
CA THR A 39 -10.93 14.60 -17.49
C THR A 39 -10.53 14.26 -16.05
N PHE A 40 -11.56 14.22 -15.21
CA PHE A 40 -11.62 13.66 -13.85
C PHE A 40 -10.94 14.46 -12.72
N THR A 41 -11.76 15.38 -12.18
CA THR A 41 -12.00 15.61 -10.75
C THR A 41 -10.92 16.26 -9.88
N PHE A 42 -11.38 17.19 -9.05
CA PHE A 42 -10.74 17.64 -7.81
C PHE A 42 -10.06 16.45 -7.10
N CYS A 43 -8.73 16.47 -6.95
CA CYS A 43 -7.98 15.36 -6.34
C CYS A 43 -7.38 15.78 -4.98
N PRO A 44 -8.19 16.05 -3.94
CA PRO A 44 -7.70 16.21 -2.58
C PRO A 44 -7.26 14.83 -2.08
N GLY A 45 -6.14 14.78 -1.35
CA GLY A 45 -5.62 13.54 -0.79
C GLY A 45 -4.18 13.25 -1.19
N GLU A 46 -3.58 12.33 -0.46
CA GLU A 46 -2.20 11.90 -0.64
C GLU A 46 -2.03 11.04 -1.90
N GLY A 47 -0.81 11.00 -2.43
CA GLY A 47 -0.52 10.31 -3.70
C GLY A 47 -0.88 8.83 -3.67
N GLU A 48 -0.62 8.15 -2.54
CA GLU A 48 -0.95 6.73 -2.37
C GLU A 48 -2.45 6.45 -2.44
N HIS A 49 -3.27 7.30 -1.83
CA HIS A 49 -4.72 7.16 -1.86
C HIS A 49 -5.27 7.39 -3.27
N LYS A 50 -4.73 8.35 -4.02
CA LYS A 50 -5.12 8.57 -5.43
C LYS A 50 -4.83 7.36 -6.30
N ILE A 51 -3.68 6.70 -6.09
CA ILE A 51 -3.33 5.47 -6.80
C ILE A 51 -4.31 4.35 -6.44
N MET A 52 -4.62 4.20 -5.16
CA MET A 52 -5.56 3.17 -4.69
C MET A 52 -6.97 3.38 -5.24
N ASP A 53 -7.44 4.62 -5.28
CA ASP A 53 -8.74 4.96 -5.84
C ASP A 53 -8.78 4.76 -7.36
N PHE A 54 -7.68 5.03 -8.07
CA PHE A 54 -7.53 4.71 -9.48
C PHE A 54 -7.66 3.21 -9.74
N ILE A 55 -6.95 2.38 -8.97
CA ILE A 55 -7.03 0.92 -9.10
C ILE A 55 -8.45 0.43 -8.82
N ARG A 56 -9.10 0.94 -7.76
CA ARG A 56 -10.50 0.61 -7.44
C ARG A 56 -11.45 0.99 -8.58
N HIS A 57 -11.26 2.16 -9.17
CA HIS A 57 -12.08 2.61 -10.30
C HIS A 57 -11.89 1.72 -11.53
N GLU A 58 -10.65 1.40 -11.92
CA GLU A 58 -10.38 0.52 -13.07
C GLU A 58 -11.05 -0.85 -12.92
N ARG A 59 -11.10 -1.40 -11.70
CA ARG A 59 -11.80 -2.67 -11.40
C ARG A 59 -13.31 -2.61 -11.61
N THR A 60 -13.92 -1.43 -11.55
CA THR A 60 -15.36 -1.26 -11.78
C THR A 60 -15.71 -1.15 -13.27
N LEU A 61 -14.72 -0.98 -14.15
CA LEU A 61 -14.96 -0.84 -15.58
C LEU A 61 -15.30 -2.18 -16.24
N ASP A 62 -16.32 -2.16 -17.10
CA ASP A 62 -16.73 -3.31 -17.91
C ASP A 62 -15.62 -3.63 -18.94
N GLY A 63 -14.85 -4.69 -18.68
CA GLY A 63 -13.71 -5.09 -19.50
C GLY A 63 -12.36 -5.09 -18.78
N TYR A 64 -12.33 -4.81 -17.47
CA TYR A 64 -11.13 -4.99 -16.64
C TYR A 64 -10.64 -6.44 -16.66
N ASP A 65 -9.34 -6.64 -16.90
CA ASP A 65 -8.71 -7.95 -16.78
C ASP A 65 -8.31 -8.20 -15.31
N PRO A 66 -8.88 -9.22 -14.66
CA PRO A 66 -8.53 -9.57 -13.27
C PRO A 66 -7.07 -9.99 -13.08
N ASN A 67 -6.35 -10.32 -14.16
CA ASN A 67 -4.95 -10.73 -14.11
C ASN A 67 -3.98 -9.60 -14.47
N THR A 68 -4.44 -8.35 -14.42
CA THR A 68 -3.55 -7.20 -14.55
C THR A 68 -2.48 -7.22 -13.48
N ARG A 69 -1.25 -6.89 -13.89
CA ARG A 69 -0.06 -6.92 -13.02
C ARG A 69 0.25 -5.51 -12.57
N HIS A 70 0.06 -5.25 -11.28
CA HIS A 70 0.28 -3.95 -10.67
C HIS A 70 1.68 -3.89 -10.04
N CYS A 71 2.39 -2.78 -10.27
CA CYS A 71 3.66 -2.49 -9.63
C CYS A 71 3.63 -1.07 -9.08
N MET A 72 3.74 -0.92 -7.76
CA MET A 72 3.74 0.38 -7.10
C MET A 72 5.12 0.66 -6.51
N TYR A 73 5.63 1.86 -6.75
CA TYR A 73 6.92 2.30 -6.24
C TYR A 73 6.75 3.14 -4.97
N GLY A 74 7.53 2.83 -3.93
CA GLY A 74 7.61 3.68 -2.75
C GLY A 74 8.35 3.04 -1.58
N LEU A 75 8.76 3.87 -0.63
CA LEU A 75 9.57 3.45 0.52
C LEU A 75 8.72 3.18 1.77
N ASP A 76 7.46 3.58 1.78
CA ASP A 76 6.62 3.51 2.97
C ASP A 76 6.10 2.10 3.22
N ALA A 77 5.90 1.75 4.49
CA ALA A 77 5.36 0.44 4.87
C ALA A 77 3.85 0.37 4.64
N ASP A 78 3.16 1.50 4.65
CA ASP A 78 1.70 1.59 4.46
C ASP A 78 1.29 1.12 3.07
N LEU A 79 2.15 1.31 2.07
CA LEU A 79 1.99 0.77 0.72
C LEU A 79 1.82 -0.75 0.67
N LEU A 80 2.38 -1.48 1.65
CA LEU A 80 2.18 -2.92 1.78
C LEU A 80 0.76 -3.24 2.26
N MET A 81 0.26 -2.50 3.25
CA MET A 81 -1.10 -2.63 3.76
C MET A 81 -2.14 -2.22 2.72
N LEU A 82 -1.91 -1.11 2.03
CA LEU A 82 -2.75 -0.63 0.94
C LEU A 82 -2.75 -1.64 -0.22
N GLY A 83 -1.56 -2.11 -0.63
CA GLY A 83 -1.42 -3.07 -1.71
C GLY A 83 -2.16 -4.38 -1.45
N ILE A 84 -2.09 -4.95 -0.25
CA ILE A 84 -2.81 -6.20 0.07
C ILE A 84 -4.33 -5.98 0.21
N CYS A 85 -4.75 -4.81 0.71
CA CYS A 85 -6.15 -4.40 0.81
C CYS A 85 -6.81 -4.17 -0.57
N SER A 86 -6.02 -4.01 -1.65
CA SER A 86 -6.57 -3.99 -3.01
C SER A 86 -7.18 -5.33 -3.43
N HIS A 87 -6.81 -6.45 -2.80
CA HIS A 87 -7.20 -7.81 -3.18
C HIS A 87 -6.80 -8.22 -4.61
N GLU A 88 -5.89 -7.48 -5.25
CA GLU A 88 -5.37 -7.84 -6.57
C GLU A 88 -4.45 -9.08 -6.50
N PRO A 89 -4.59 -10.06 -7.42
CA PRO A 89 -3.81 -11.30 -7.39
C PRO A 89 -2.33 -11.07 -7.73
N HIS A 90 -2.05 -10.10 -8.60
CA HIS A 90 -0.70 -9.81 -9.09
C HIS A 90 -0.27 -8.40 -8.76
N PHE A 91 0.14 -8.19 -7.51
CA PHE A 91 0.62 -6.90 -7.02
C PHE A 91 2.07 -7.01 -6.54
N SER A 92 2.92 -6.08 -6.94
CA SER A 92 4.32 -5.98 -6.50
C SER A 92 4.68 -4.58 -6.04
N LEU A 93 5.58 -4.48 -5.06
CA LEU A 93 6.13 -3.21 -4.58
C LEU A 93 7.59 -3.09 -4.97
N LEU A 94 7.94 -2.01 -5.65
CA LEU A 94 9.32 -1.67 -5.98
C LEU A 94 9.86 -0.69 -4.93
N ARG A 95 10.89 -1.09 -4.19
CA ARG A 95 11.48 -0.30 -3.11
C ARG A 95 12.98 -0.16 -3.32
N GLU A 96 13.55 0.97 -2.92
CA GLU A 96 15.01 1.11 -2.93
C GLU A 96 15.63 0.36 -1.74
N GLU A 97 16.83 -0.19 -1.93
CA GLU A 97 17.59 -0.80 -0.84
C GLU A 97 18.00 0.28 0.17
N VAL A 98 17.48 0.17 1.40
CA VAL A 98 17.92 1.00 2.51
C VAL A 98 19.25 0.44 3.04
N LYS A 99 20.37 1.05 2.64
CA LYS A 99 21.69 0.71 3.17
C LYS A 99 21.81 1.22 4.61
N PHE A 100 21.55 0.36 5.60
CA PHE A 100 21.70 0.67 7.03
C PHE A 100 23.17 0.85 7.48
N THR A 101 24.14 0.77 6.56
CA THR A 101 25.56 0.99 6.88
C THR A 101 25.79 2.46 7.23
N ARG A 102 26.10 2.74 8.51
CA ARG A 102 26.59 4.04 8.97
C ARG A 102 27.76 4.47 8.07
N PRO A 103 27.73 5.66 7.45
CA PRO A 103 28.89 6.16 6.74
C PRO A 103 30.06 6.30 7.74
N PRO A 104 31.29 5.90 7.38
CA PRO A 104 32.45 6.13 8.22
C PRO A 104 32.55 7.64 8.50
N LYS A 105 32.74 7.98 9.78
CA LYS A 105 33.00 9.35 10.25
C LYS A 105 34.35 9.82 9.73
N SER A 106 34.45 10.18 8.45
CA SER A 106 35.62 10.88 7.93
C SER A 106 35.28 11.68 6.68
N SER A 107 35.55 12.99 6.79
CA SER A 107 35.84 13.97 5.74
C SER A 107 34.72 14.42 4.80
N SER A 108 34.33 15.68 5.01
CA SER A 108 33.99 16.72 4.02
C SER A 108 33.97 16.30 2.55
N SER A 109 32.91 15.65 2.10
CA SER A 109 32.61 15.58 0.68
C SER A 109 31.13 15.86 0.48
N ASN A 110 30.85 16.83 -0.40
CA ASN A 110 29.52 17.11 -0.92
C ASN A 110 28.79 15.79 -1.18
N PRO A 111 27.47 15.69 -0.88
CA PRO A 111 26.71 14.48 -1.20
C PRO A 111 26.83 14.25 -2.70
N LYS A 112 27.67 13.28 -3.10
CA LYS A 112 27.76 12.85 -4.48
C LYS A 112 26.35 12.40 -4.86
N ARG A 113 25.74 13.06 -5.86
CA ARG A 113 24.47 12.62 -6.45
C ARG A 113 24.56 11.12 -6.66
N ALA A 114 23.69 10.36 -5.99
CA ALA A 114 23.66 8.92 -6.14
C ALA A 114 23.48 8.61 -7.63
N ASN A 115 24.41 7.87 -8.22
CA ASN A 115 24.26 7.42 -9.60
C ASN A 115 23.04 6.50 -9.66
N PRO A 116 22.02 6.77 -10.51
CA PRO A 116 20.83 5.93 -10.60
C PRO A 116 21.15 4.46 -10.88
N SER A 117 22.25 4.20 -11.60
CA SER A 117 22.74 2.86 -11.93
C SER A 117 23.34 2.09 -10.76
N GLN A 118 23.55 2.72 -9.60
CA GLN A 118 24.11 2.10 -8.39
C GLN A 118 23.07 1.90 -7.28
N ILE A 119 21.82 2.26 -7.55
CA ILE A 119 20.70 2.07 -6.64
C ILE A 119 20.21 0.63 -6.87
N ASN A 120 20.23 -0.16 -5.79
CA ASN A 120 19.63 -1.49 -5.80
C ASN A 120 18.14 -1.33 -5.49
N PHE A 121 17.32 -2.05 -6.23
CA PHE A 121 15.88 -2.11 -5.99
C PHE A 121 15.50 -3.50 -5.52
N HIS A 122 14.61 -3.55 -4.54
CA HIS A 122 13.95 -4.76 -4.08
C HIS A 122 12.54 -4.80 -4.63
N LEU A 123 12.17 -5.92 -5.25
CA LEU A 123 10.81 -6.17 -5.71
C LEU A 123 10.13 -7.11 -4.71
N LEU A 124 9.18 -6.59 -3.95
CA LEU A 124 8.38 -7.35 -3.01
C LEU A 124 7.09 -7.82 -3.69
N HIS A 125 6.93 -9.11 -3.85
CA HIS A 125 5.72 -9.69 -4.43
C HIS A 125 4.66 -9.92 -3.36
N LEU A 126 3.53 -9.21 -3.45
CA LEU A 126 2.41 -9.39 -2.54
C LEU A 126 1.67 -10.71 -2.80
N SER A 127 1.76 -11.26 -4.02
CA SER A 127 1.23 -12.59 -4.33
C SER A 127 1.82 -13.67 -3.41
N LEU A 128 3.14 -13.68 -3.25
CA LEU A 128 3.84 -14.60 -2.35
C LEU A 128 3.46 -14.34 -0.90
N LEU A 129 3.35 -13.07 -0.48
CA LEU A 129 2.92 -12.73 0.86
C LEU A 129 1.52 -13.30 1.16
N ARG A 130 0.57 -13.17 0.22
CA ARG A 130 -0.78 -13.75 0.35
C ARG A 130 -0.73 -15.27 0.51
N GLU A 131 0.14 -15.94 -0.24
CA GLU A 131 0.37 -17.38 -0.08
C GLU A 131 0.91 -17.70 1.32
N TYR A 132 1.94 -17.00 1.80
CA TYR A 132 2.46 -17.18 3.16
C TYR A 132 1.39 -16.98 4.24
N LEU A 133 0.55 -15.95 4.11
CA LEU A 133 -0.57 -15.73 5.03
C LEU A 133 -1.61 -16.86 4.97
N SER A 134 -1.89 -17.38 3.77
CA SER A 134 -2.80 -18.52 3.60
C SER A 134 -2.29 -19.77 4.32
N TRP A 135 -0.97 -19.99 4.34
CA TRP A 135 -0.32 -21.07 5.08
C TRP A 135 -0.38 -20.83 6.59
N GLU A 136 -0.09 -19.61 7.04
CA GLU A 136 -0.11 -19.24 8.46
C GLU A 136 -1.49 -19.44 9.09
N PHE A 137 -2.55 -19.02 8.37
CA PHE A 137 -3.93 -19.11 8.82
C PHE A 137 -4.67 -20.39 8.37
N TYR A 138 -3.97 -21.33 7.73
CA TYR A 138 -4.53 -22.61 7.31
C TYR A 138 -5.25 -23.39 8.43
N PRO A 139 -4.75 -23.42 9.70
CA PRO A 139 -5.42 -24.13 10.79
C PRO A 139 -6.86 -23.66 11.07
N LEU A 140 -7.20 -22.41 10.74
CA LEU A 140 -8.55 -21.88 10.92
C LEU A 140 -9.59 -22.61 10.07
N LYS A 141 -9.20 -23.16 8.92
CA LYS A 141 -10.12 -23.90 8.04
C LYS A 141 -10.77 -25.11 8.74
N ALA A 142 -10.10 -25.69 9.73
CA ALA A 142 -10.62 -26.83 10.49
C ALA A 142 -11.41 -26.43 11.75
N THR A 143 -11.16 -25.24 12.31
CA THR A 143 -11.72 -24.81 13.59
C THR A 143 -12.91 -23.86 13.45
N LEU A 144 -13.07 -23.23 12.28
CA LEU A 144 -14.11 -22.23 12.05
C LEU A 144 -15.53 -22.84 11.98
N PRO A 145 -16.51 -22.24 12.68
CA PRO A 145 -17.91 -22.65 12.58
C PRO A 145 -18.64 -22.09 11.34
N PHE A 146 -17.93 -21.36 10.46
CA PHE A 146 -18.45 -20.71 9.26
C PHE A 146 -17.49 -20.91 8.07
N PRO A 147 -17.93 -20.63 6.82
CA PRO A 147 -17.09 -20.82 5.64
C PRO A 147 -15.79 -20.00 5.72
N TYR A 148 -14.66 -20.68 5.51
CA TYR A 148 -13.35 -20.04 5.42
C TYR A 148 -13.27 -19.16 4.18
N ASP A 149 -12.90 -17.90 4.37
CA ASP A 149 -12.75 -16.90 3.31
C ASP A 149 -11.42 -16.18 3.52
N MET A 150 -10.50 -16.32 2.56
CA MET A 150 -9.15 -15.77 2.68
C MET A 150 -9.15 -14.25 2.61
N GLU A 151 -10.02 -13.63 1.82
CA GLU A 151 -10.02 -12.18 1.65
C GLU A 151 -10.41 -11.48 2.96
N ARG A 152 -11.33 -12.08 3.73
CA ARG A 152 -11.69 -11.60 5.07
C ARG A 152 -10.55 -11.72 6.07
N ILE A 153 -9.74 -12.77 5.96
CA ILE A 153 -8.57 -12.96 6.83
C ILE A 153 -7.49 -11.95 6.48
N ILE A 154 -7.30 -11.62 5.20
CA ILE A 154 -6.44 -10.51 4.78
C ILE A 154 -6.93 -9.18 5.36
N ASP A 155 -8.24 -8.90 5.31
CA ASP A 155 -8.80 -7.67 5.89
C ASP A 155 -8.57 -7.60 7.42
N ASP A 156 -8.78 -8.72 8.12
CA ASP A 156 -8.46 -8.82 9.56
C ASP A 156 -6.96 -8.70 9.82
N TRP A 157 -6.11 -9.19 8.92
CA TRP A 157 -4.66 -9.08 9.02
C TRP A 157 -4.18 -7.64 8.83
N VAL A 158 -4.79 -6.89 7.91
CA VAL A 158 -4.54 -5.45 7.75
C VAL A 158 -4.96 -4.70 9.03
N LEU A 159 -6.11 -5.05 9.62
CA LEU A 159 -6.51 -4.50 10.91
C LEU A 159 -5.49 -4.81 12.02
N MET A 160 -5.03 -6.06 12.09
CA MET A 160 -3.99 -6.48 13.02
C MET A 160 -2.70 -5.66 12.83
N GLY A 161 -2.32 -5.38 11.59
CA GLY A 161 -1.21 -4.48 11.25
C GLY A 161 -1.40 -3.08 11.83
N PHE A 162 -2.57 -2.48 11.64
CA PHE A 162 -2.89 -1.16 12.20
C PHE A 162 -2.89 -1.10 13.73
N LEU A 163 -3.16 -2.22 14.41
CA LEU A 163 -3.11 -2.30 15.88
C LEU A 163 -1.68 -2.33 16.43
N ILE A 164 -0.73 -2.90 15.68
CA ILE A 164 0.68 -2.98 16.09
C ILE A 164 1.33 -1.59 16.00
N GLY A 165 0.99 -0.84 14.97
CA GLY A 165 1.45 0.53 14.81
C GLY A 165 0.82 1.17 13.59
N ASN A 166 0.36 2.39 13.77
CA ASN A 166 -0.09 3.26 12.70
C ASN A 166 0.17 4.70 13.15
N ASP A 167 0.46 5.59 12.20
CA ASP A 167 0.72 7.01 12.48
C ASP A 167 -0.49 7.72 13.11
N PHE A 168 -1.69 7.13 13.01
CA PHE A 168 -2.94 7.70 13.53
C PHE A 168 -3.29 7.29 14.97
N ILE A 169 -2.74 6.18 15.50
CA ILE A 169 -3.16 5.63 16.79
C ILE A 169 -1.94 5.57 17.73
N PRO A 170 -2.04 6.05 18.98
CA PRO A 170 -0.95 5.91 19.94
C PRO A 170 -0.60 4.42 20.11
N HIS A 171 0.69 4.09 20.00
CA HIS A 171 1.17 2.71 20.11
C HIS A 171 0.64 2.05 21.38
N LEU A 172 0.11 0.83 21.25
CA LEU A 172 -0.27 0.06 22.42
C LEU A 172 1.00 -0.32 23.21
N PRO A 173 1.00 -0.13 24.54
CA PRO A 173 2.10 -0.63 25.35
C PRO A 173 2.21 -2.15 25.19
N TYR A 174 3.44 -2.65 24.99
CA TYR A 174 3.80 -4.07 24.85
C TYR A 174 3.52 -4.74 23.48
N VAL A 175 3.15 -3.97 22.44
CA VAL A 175 2.96 -4.50 21.07
C VAL A 175 3.96 -3.81 20.13
N HIS A 176 5.25 -4.12 20.28
CA HIS A 176 6.30 -3.65 19.37
C HIS A 176 6.79 -4.77 18.47
N ILE A 177 7.09 -4.43 17.21
CA ILE A 177 7.62 -5.39 16.21
C ILE A 177 8.93 -6.04 16.69
N HIS A 178 9.70 -5.33 17.51
CA HIS A 178 10.94 -5.83 18.11
C HIS A 178 10.73 -6.87 19.23
N ASP A 179 9.51 -7.02 19.76
CA ASP A 179 9.18 -7.88 20.91
C ASP A 179 8.34 -9.11 20.51
N ASP A 180 8.48 -9.63 19.28
CA ASP A 180 7.70 -10.79 18.78
C ASP A 180 6.17 -10.62 18.86
N ALA A 181 5.68 -9.38 18.74
CA ALA A 181 4.26 -9.07 18.83
C ALA A 181 3.41 -9.72 17.72
N LEU A 182 3.98 -9.90 16.52
CA LEU A 182 3.29 -10.48 15.36
C LEU A 182 2.90 -11.96 15.58
N PRO A 183 3.83 -12.87 15.93
CA PRO A 183 3.48 -14.25 16.28
C PRO A 183 2.46 -14.37 17.41
N LEU A 184 2.54 -13.51 18.44
CA LEU A 184 1.59 -13.51 19.54
C LEU A 184 0.19 -13.12 19.06
N LEU A 185 0.11 -12.09 18.21
CA LEU A 185 -1.14 -11.60 17.64
C LEU A 185 -1.80 -12.66 16.76
N TYR A 186 -1.03 -13.34 15.91
CA TYR A 186 -1.54 -14.42 15.05
C TYR A 186 -2.07 -15.59 15.88
N LYS A 187 -1.32 -16.03 16.91
CA LYS A 187 -1.77 -17.07 17.83
C LYS A 187 -3.08 -16.71 18.53
N THR A 188 -3.18 -15.46 19.01
CA THR A 188 -4.37 -14.96 19.68
C THR A 188 -5.55 -14.90 18.72
N TYR A 189 -5.35 -14.39 17.50
CA TYR A 189 -6.36 -14.34 16.46
C TYR A 189 -6.88 -15.75 16.11
N ILE A 190 -5.99 -16.72 15.92
CA ILE A 190 -6.37 -18.12 15.62
C ILE A 190 -7.22 -18.74 16.74
N GLN A 191 -6.93 -18.41 18.00
CA GLN A 191 -7.69 -18.92 19.15
C GLN A 191 -9.05 -18.25 19.31
N VAL A 192 -9.12 -16.94 19.07
CA VAL A 192 -10.31 -16.13 19.36
C VAL A 192 -11.31 -16.18 18.19
N LEU A 193 -10.86 -16.22 16.94
CA LEU A 193 -11.74 -16.16 15.77
C LEU A 193 -12.86 -17.23 15.76
N PRO A 194 -12.63 -18.51 16.13
CA PRO A 194 -13.71 -19.51 16.21
C PRO A 194 -14.77 -19.21 17.27
N THR A 195 -14.41 -18.50 18.35
CA THR A 195 -15.34 -18.10 19.41
C THR A 195 -16.24 -16.95 18.99
N LEU A 196 -15.76 -16.12 18.06
CA LEU A 196 -16.49 -15.02 17.48
C LEU A 196 -17.32 -15.61 16.33
N LYS A 197 -18.62 -15.80 16.55
CA LYS A 197 -19.60 -16.38 15.61
C LYS A 197 -19.75 -15.60 14.28
N GLY A 198 -18.68 -15.47 13.50
CA GLY A 198 -18.62 -14.86 12.17
C GLY A 198 -18.56 -13.34 12.12
N LYS A 199 -18.29 -12.62 13.22
CA LYS A 199 -18.31 -11.14 13.23
C LYS A 199 -17.15 -10.53 14.02
N LEU A 200 -15.94 -10.49 13.44
CA LEU A 200 -14.92 -9.50 13.83
C LEU A 200 -15.10 -8.17 13.07
N LEU A 201 -15.39 -8.25 11.76
CA LEU A 201 -15.23 -7.11 10.86
C LEU A 201 -16.45 -6.19 10.68
N LEU A 202 -17.69 -6.69 10.71
CA LEU A 202 -18.81 -5.91 10.13
C LEU A 202 -19.33 -4.73 10.98
N PHE A 203 -19.05 -4.65 12.29
CA PHE A 203 -19.61 -3.58 13.13
C PHE A 203 -18.62 -2.52 13.63
N LYS A 204 -17.31 -2.77 13.57
CA LYS A 204 -16.30 -1.84 14.12
C LYS A 204 -15.42 -1.18 13.08
N ILE A 205 -15.18 -1.83 11.94
CA ILE A 205 -14.29 -1.33 10.89
C ILE A 205 -14.95 -0.33 9.95
N CYS A 206 -16.25 -0.46 9.64
CA CYS A 206 -16.93 0.55 8.82
C CYS A 206 -16.90 1.93 9.50
N VAL A 207 -16.87 1.97 10.84
CA VAL A 207 -16.67 3.22 11.59
C VAL A 207 -15.20 3.60 11.65
N PHE A 208 -14.26 2.67 11.87
CA PHE A 208 -12.83 3.01 12.04
C PHE A 208 -12.11 3.35 10.74
N ILE A 209 -12.30 2.57 9.67
CA ILE A 209 -11.73 2.85 8.34
C ILE A 209 -12.40 4.08 7.75
N SER A 210 -13.72 4.24 7.86
CA SER A 210 -14.39 5.46 7.42
C SER A 210 -14.00 6.66 8.29
N CYS A 211 -13.82 6.54 9.61
CA CYS A 211 -13.35 7.64 10.46
C CYS A 211 -11.89 7.99 10.20
N SER A 212 -10.96 7.05 10.03
CA SER A 212 -9.57 7.38 9.69
C SER A 212 -9.50 8.01 8.28
N LEU A 213 -10.25 7.49 7.31
CA LEU A 213 -10.38 8.08 5.98
C LEU A 213 -11.00 9.49 6.02
N GLN A 214 -11.98 9.74 6.89
CA GLN A 214 -12.61 11.06 7.05
C GLN A 214 -11.77 12.03 7.90
N SER A 215 -10.98 11.53 8.85
CA SER A 215 -10.14 12.36 9.73
C SER A 215 -8.90 12.87 9.01
N CYS A 216 -8.34 12.11 8.07
CA CYS A 216 -7.36 12.62 7.10
C CYS A 216 -7.94 13.75 6.22
N LEU A 217 -9.25 13.72 5.94
CA LEU A 217 -9.96 14.78 5.19
C LEU A 217 -10.29 16.02 6.03
N HIS A 218 -10.11 15.99 7.35
CA HIS A 218 -10.42 17.09 8.27
C HIS A 218 -9.24 17.61 9.07
N MET A 219 -8.03 17.10 8.83
CA MET A 219 -6.80 17.58 9.46
C MET A 219 -5.91 18.42 8.52
N TYR A 220 -6.49 18.95 7.43
CA TYR A 220 -5.95 20.01 6.58
C TYR A 220 -7.04 20.96 6.12
#